data_AF-A0A2D6RA45-F1
#
_entry.id   AF-A0A2D6RA45-F1
#
_cell.length_a   1.000
_cell.length_b   1.000
_cell.length_c   1.000
_cell.angle_alpha   90.00
_cell.angle_beta   90.00
_cell.angle_gamma   90.00
#
_symmetry.space_group_name_H-M   'P 1'
#
loop_
_entity.id
_entity.type
_entity.pdbx_description
1 polymer ?
#
loop_
_entity_poly.entity_id
_entity_poly.type
_entity_poly.pdbx_seq_one_letter_code
_entity_poly.pdbx_strand_id
1 'polypeptide(L)'
;MTKLPLIPPPPLDSMGDSFVVLGRFQPFHKGHAAMIKSAEVYRSENYPNLNLVIAIGSSNRPQTLQNPWSYNERAEMISSWLRNEENIDAIIVSIPDIDDPPNWVSHAEAYHGHSGVFFSSDDYSCKLYQDSGWITVSTPLVDRSRFEGWRVRETARMLSTINDEEAIRMVLGESIPESVVEYLISNDSLKRLAFLGEGGEPVG
;
A
#
# COMPACT_ATOMS: atom_id res chain seq x y z
N MET A 1 -11.22 17.51 16.85
CA MET A 1 -10.94 16.45 15.86
C MET A 1 -11.30 15.12 16.52
N THR A 2 -12.15 14.31 15.89
CA THR A 2 -12.49 12.97 16.38
C THR A 2 -11.26 12.08 16.23
N LYS A 3 -10.82 11.44 17.30
CA LYS A 3 -9.66 10.53 17.26
C LYS A 3 -9.96 9.39 16.29
N LEU A 4 -9.06 9.12 15.33
CA LEU A 4 -9.25 7.99 14.42
C LEU A 4 -9.23 6.68 15.20
N PRO A 5 -10.11 5.72 14.89
CA PRO A 5 -10.07 4.42 15.54
C PRO A 5 -8.78 3.69 15.16
N LEU A 6 -8.17 2.94 16.09
CA LEU A 6 -6.99 2.12 15.80
C LEU A 6 -7.43 0.77 15.25
N ILE A 7 -7.78 0.74 13.97
CA ILE A 7 -8.29 -0.45 13.28
C ILE A 7 -7.40 -0.77 12.06
N PRO A 8 -6.91 -2.02 11.94
CA PRO A 8 -7.12 -3.13 12.87
C PRO A 8 -6.28 -2.98 14.16
N PRO A 9 -6.63 -3.70 15.24
CA PRO A 9 -5.72 -3.88 16.36
C PRO A 9 -4.44 -4.63 15.91
N PRO A 10 -3.33 -4.53 16.65
CA PRO A 10 -2.14 -5.32 16.36
C PRO A 10 -2.44 -6.83 16.44
N PRO A 11 -1.69 -7.67 15.70
CA PRO A 11 -1.75 -9.12 15.85
C PRO A 11 -1.55 -9.57 17.30
N LEU A 12 -2.19 -10.67 17.70
CA LEU A 12 -2.09 -11.19 19.08
C LEU A 12 -0.70 -11.72 19.39
N ASP A 13 -0.08 -12.39 18.41
CA ASP A 13 1.28 -12.90 18.52
C ASP A 13 2.27 -11.86 18.02
N SER A 14 3.33 -11.61 18.79
CA SER A 14 4.38 -10.69 18.34
C SER A 14 5.09 -11.29 17.13
N MET A 15 5.14 -10.52 16.06
CA MET A 15 5.97 -10.85 14.91
C MET A 15 7.45 -10.78 15.32
N GLY A 16 8.23 -11.78 14.89
CA GLY A 16 9.69 -11.75 15.03
C GLY A 16 10.34 -10.75 14.08
N ASP A 17 11.66 -10.83 13.96
CA ASP A 17 12.42 -9.98 13.03
C ASP A 17 11.91 -10.11 11.60
N SER A 18 11.78 -8.99 10.90
CA SER A 18 11.13 -8.95 9.59
C SER A 18 11.83 -8.04 8.58
N PHE A 19 11.55 -8.28 7.31
CA PHE A 19 11.95 -7.43 6.21
C PHE A 19 10.72 -6.65 5.73
N VAL A 20 10.64 -5.37 6.06
CA VAL A 20 9.40 -4.58 5.95
C VAL A 20 9.43 -3.68 4.71
N VAL A 21 8.36 -3.75 3.93
CA VAL A 21 7.99 -2.77 2.91
C VAL A 21 6.69 -2.11 3.34
N LEU A 22 6.67 -0.78 3.43
CA LEU A 22 5.50 -0.02 3.87
C LEU A 22 4.95 0.85 2.75
N GLY A 23 3.63 0.89 2.61
CA GLY A 23 2.97 1.78 1.67
C GLY A 23 1.49 1.99 1.97
N ARG A 24 0.90 3.04 1.40
CA ARG A 24 -0.55 3.24 1.44
C ARG A 24 -1.28 2.37 0.43
N PHE A 25 -0.64 2.01 -0.70
CA PHE A 25 -1.23 1.16 -1.75
C PHE A 25 -2.63 1.60 -2.21
N GLN A 26 -2.81 2.89 -2.55
CA GLN A 26 -4.09 3.48 -3.00
C GLN A 26 -4.07 3.85 -4.50
N PRO A 27 -4.26 2.90 -5.44
CA PRO A 27 -4.35 1.45 -5.26
C PRO A 27 -2.95 0.81 -5.26
N PHE A 28 -2.88 -0.52 -5.18
CA PHE A 28 -1.67 -1.24 -5.56
C PHE A 28 -1.39 -1.03 -7.06
N HIS A 29 -0.15 -0.75 -7.43
CA HIS A 29 0.22 -0.36 -8.81
C HIS A 29 1.62 -0.86 -9.15
N LYS A 30 2.03 -0.78 -10.43
CA LYS A 30 3.29 -1.38 -10.93
C LYS A 30 4.54 -0.85 -10.24
N GLY A 31 4.55 0.42 -9.82
CA GLY A 31 5.63 0.95 -8.97
C GLY A 31 5.78 0.21 -7.62
N HIS A 32 4.68 -0.13 -6.95
CA HIS A 32 4.71 -0.94 -5.72
C HIS A 32 5.17 -2.37 -6.01
N ALA A 33 4.66 -2.98 -7.08
CA ALA A 33 5.08 -4.31 -7.52
C ALA A 33 6.59 -4.38 -7.79
N ALA A 34 7.15 -3.37 -8.44
CA ALA A 34 8.60 -3.28 -8.69
C ALA A 34 9.39 -3.15 -7.38
N MET A 35 8.94 -2.29 -6.46
CA MET A 35 9.59 -2.12 -5.16
C MET A 35 9.59 -3.42 -4.34
N ILE A 36 8.46 -4.14 -4.29
CA ILE A 36 8.34 -5.41 -3.57
C ILE A 36 9.21 -6.50 -4.21
N LYS A 37 9.28 -6.57 -5.53
CA LYS A 37 10.21 -7.49 -6.21
C LYS A 37 11.67 -7.21 -5.88
N SER A 38 12.07 -5.93 -5.90
CA SER A 38 13.44 -5.55 -5.49
C SER A 38 13.71 -5.86 -4.03
N ALA A 39 12.73 -5.63 -3.15
CA ALA A 39 12.80 -5.99 -1.74
C ALA A 39 13.01 -7.50 -1.56
N GLU A 40 12.24 -8.33 -2.26
CA GLU A 40 12.33 -9.78 -2.16
C GLU A 40 13.68 -10.32 -2.65
N VAL A 41 14.19 -9.82 -3.79
CA VAL A 41 15.52 -10.20 -4.28
C VAL A 41 16.58 -9.85 -3.23
N TYR A 42 16.58 -8.59 -2.76
CA TYR A 42 17.55 -8.13 -1.77
C TYR A 42 17.47 -8.91 -0.45
N ARG A 43 16.25 -9.16 0.04
CA ARG A 43 15.98 -9.96 1.25
C ARG A 43 16.51 -11.37 1.08
N SER A 44 16.22 -12.05 -0.04
CA SER A 44 16.64 -13.43 -0.26
C SER A 44 18.17 -13.59 -0.30
N GLU A 45 18.89 -12.59 -0.82
CA GLU A 45 20.35 -12.60 -0.91
C GLU A 45 21.04 -12.25 0.41
N ASN A 46 20.50 -11.27 1.17
CA ASN A 46 21.20 -10.68 2.31
C ASN A 46 20.60 -11.08 3.67
N TYR A 47 19.30 -11.41 3.71
CA TYR A 47 18.52 -11.67 4.91
C TYR A 47 17.53 -12.85 4.72
N PRO A 48 17.99 -14.04 4.27
CA PRO A 48 17.11 -15.15 3.87
C PRO A 48 16.22 -15.68 5.01
N ASN A 49 16.59 -15.41 6.27
CA ASN A 49 15.86 -15.84 7.46
C ASN A 49 14.75 -14.87 7.89
N LEU A 50 14.68 -13.65 7.32
CA LEU A 50 13.63 -12.68 7.65
C LEU A 50 12.44 -12.89 6.73
N ASN A 51 11.22 -12.92 7.28
CA ASN A 51 10.02 -12.95 6.45
C ASN A 51 9.80 -11.58 5.79
N LEU A 52 9.36 -11.57 4.53
CA LEU A 52 8.90 -10.35 3.88
C LEU A 52 7.55 -9.93 4.47
N VAL A 53 7.46 -8.72 5.01
CA VAL A 53 6.24 -8.13 5.53
C VAL A 53 5.86 -6.92 4.68
N ILE A 54 4.66 -6.96 4.08
CA ILE A 54 4.08 -5.85 3.34
C ILE A 54 3.08 -5.14 4.26
N ALA A 55 3.47 -3.98 4.76
CA ALA A 55 2.70 -3.17 5.69
C ALA A 55 1.84 -2.14 4.97
N ILE A 56 0.52 -2.27 5.09
CA ILE A 56 -0.47 -1.32 4.58
C ILE A 56 -0.70 -0.21 5.61
N GLY A 57 -0.09 0.95 5.38
CA GLY A 57 -0.29 2.14 6.22
C GLY A 57 -1.66 2.80 6.05
N SER A 58 -1.99 3.73 6.95
CA SER A 58 -3.26 4.48 6.91
C SER A 58 -4.49 3.58 6.86
N SER A 59 -4.52 2.49 7.63
CA SER A 59 -5.62 1.53 7.60
C SER A 59 -6.93 2.07 8.16
N ASN A 60 -6.85 3.08 9.03
CA ASN A 60 -7.99 3.72 9.69
C ASN A 60 -8.48 5.02 9.04
N ARG A 61 -7.94 5.41 7.88
CA ARG A 61 -8.39 6.62 7.19
C ARG A 61 -9.78 6.40 6.56
N PRO A 62 -10.67 7.40 6.66
CA PRO A 62 -11.98 7.32 6.01
C PRO A 62 -11.84 7.35 4.49
N GLN A 63 -12.86 6.82 3.82
CA GLN A 63 -12.91 6.79 2.36
C GLN A 63 -12.96 8.21 1.78
N THR A 64 -12.01 8.53 0.92
CA THR A 64 -11.82 9.84 0.27
C THR A 64 -11.22 9.64 -1.12
N LEU A 65 -11.15 10.66 -1.97
CA LEU A 65 -10.40 10.56 -3.23
C LEU A 65 -8.91 10.25 -3.02
N GLN A 66 -8.34 10.65 -1.87
CA GLN A 66 -6.97 10.29 -1.52
C GLN A 66 -6.85 8.86 -0.96
N ASN A 67 -7.92 8.32 -0.34
CA ASN A 67 -7.99 6.97 0.23
C ASN A 67 -9.28 6.24 -0.20
N PRO A 68 -9.44 5.90 -1.49
CA PRO A 68 -10.74 5.40 -1.97
C PRO A 68 -11.00 3.94 -1.63
N TRP A 69 -9.96 3.16 -1.32
CA TRP A 69 -10.07 1.74 -0.93
C TRP A 69 -9.68 1.54 0.54
N SER A 70 -10.44 0.69 1.23
CA SER A 70 -10.18 0.24 2.59
C SER A 70 -8.88 -0.56 2.68
N TYR A 71 -8.38 -0.82 3.90
CA TYR A 71 -7.20 -1.67 4.07
C TYR A 71 -7.44 -3.12 3.63
N ASN A 72 -8.66 -3.65 3.81
CA ASN A 72 -9.02 -4.99 3.34
C ASN A 72 -8.97 -5.07 1.81
N GLU A 73 -9.54 -4.10 1.11
CA GLU A 73 -9.51 -4.07 -0.36
C GLU A 73 -8.08 -3.98 -0.88
N ARG A 74 -7.23 -3.15 -0.25
CA ARG A 74 -5.81 -3.06 -0.60
C ARG A 74 -5.05 -4.35 -0.32
N ALA A 75 -5.36 -5.04 0.78
CA ALA A 75 -4.78 -6.35 1.10
C ALA A 75 -5.17 -7.40 0.06
N GLU A 76 -6.42 -7.39 -0.42
CA GLU A 76 -6.88 -8.28 -1.49
C GLU A 76 -6.21 -7.97 -2.83
N MET A 77 -6.00 -6.69 -3.17
CA MET A 77 -5.23 -6.31 -4.36
C MET A 77 -3.81 -6.89 -4.31
N ILE A 78 -3.10 -6.69 -3.19
CA ILE A 78 -1.74 -7.22 -3.00
C ILE A 78 -1.74 -8.75 -3.04
N SER A 79 -2.68 -9.40 -2.34
CA SER A 79 -2.82 -10.86 -2.30
C SER A 79 -3.18 -11.46 -3.66
N SER A 80 -3.96 -10.75 -4.48
CA SER A 80 -4.27 -11.16 -5.85
C SER A 80 -2.99 -11.16 -6.70
N TRP A 81 -2.21 -10.09 -6.63
CA TRP A 81 -0.94 -9.97 -7.34
C TRP A 81 0.08 -11.02 -6.91
N LEU A 82 0.28 -11.18 -5.60
CA LEU A 82 1.22 -12.17 -5.04
C LEU A 82 0.88 -13.62 -5.41
N ARG A 83 -0.40 -13.96 -5.61
CA ARG A 83 -0.83 -15.33 -5.95
C ARG A 83 -0.89 -15.61 -7.45
N ASN A 84 -1.27 -14.60 -8.25
CA ASN A 84 -1.59 -14.80 -9.67
C ASN A 84 -0.49 -14.34 -10.62
N GLU A 85 0.38 -13.42 -10.19
CA GLU A 85 1.43 -12.85 -11.06
C GLU A 85 2.84 -13.11 -10.55
N GLU A 86 3.00 -13.32 -9.25
CA GLU A 86 4.28 -13.62 -8.63
C GLU A 86 4.19 -14.92 -7.80
N ASN A 87 5.33 -15.42 -7.32
CA ASN A 87 5.39 -16.53 -6.38
C ASN A 87 6.23 -16.11 -5.17
N ILE A 88 5.86 -14.98 -4.57
CA ILE A 88 6.54 -14.37 -3.43
C ILE A 88 5.71 -14.67 -2.18
N ASP A 89 6.32 -15.34 -1.20
CA ASP A 89 5.71 -15.56 0.11
C ASP A 89 5.90 -14.31 0.99
N ALA A 90 4.80 -13.67 1.38
CA ALA A 90 4.83 -12.44 2.13
C ALA A 90 3.66 -12.36 3.12
N ILE A 91 3.92 -11.75 4.27
CA ILE A 91 2.92 -11.50 5.30
C ILE A 91 2.37 -10.09 5.10
N ILE A 92 1.05 -9.95 4.94
CA ILE A 92 0.40 -8.65 4.79
C ILE A 92 -0.17 -8.22 6.14
N VAL A 93 0.22 -7.02 6.59
CA VAL A 93 -0.30 -6.40 7.81
C VAL A 93 -0.88 -5.03 7.51
N SER A 94 -1.76 -4.51 8.35
CA SER A 94 -2.38 -3.19 8.19
C SER A 94 -2.21 -2.36 9.44
N ILE A 95 -1.71 -1.14 9.29
CA ILE A 95 -1.25 -0.28 10.38
C ILE A 95 -2.10 1.01 10.38
N PRO A 96 -2.86 1.27 11.47
CA PRO A 96 -3.62 2.50 11.61
C PRO A 96 -2.69 3.67 11.91
N ASP A 97 -3.02 4.85 11.39
CA ASP A 97 -2.28 6.07 11.73
C ASP A 97 -2.61 6.51 13.15
N ILE A 98 -1.59 6.99 13.87
CA ILE A 98 -1.72 7.59 15.22
C ILE A 98 -1.62 9.11 15.23
N ASP A 99 -1.38 9.74 14.07
CA ASP A 99 -1.14 11.19 13.90
C ASP A 99 -0.03 11.74 14.83
N ASP A 100 0.97 10.91 15.16
CA ASP A 100 2.09 11.22 16.05
C ASP A 100 3.40 10.68 15.44
N PRO A 101 4.06 11.44 14.53
CA PRO A 101 5.22 10.96 13.77
C PRO A 101 6.39 10.45 14.63
N PRO A 102 6.78 11.11 15.74
CA PRO A 102 7.84 10.61 16.63
C PRO A 102 7.59 9.21 17.19
N ASN A 103 6.32 8.83 17.42
CA ASN A 103 5.95 7.54 17.99
C ASN A 103 5.46 6.53 16.93
N TRP A 104 5.50 6.91 15.64
CA TRP A 104 4.89 6.10 14.58
C TRP A 104 5.60 4.75 14.42
N VAL A 105 6.94 4.70 14.46
CA VAL A 105 7.68 3.44 14.28
C VAL A 105 7.44 2.49 15.46
N SER A 106 7.52 2.98 16.70
CA SER A 106 7.21 2.17 17.89
C SER A 106 5.77 1.63 17.87
N HIS A 107 4.82 2.40 17.33
CA HIS A 107 3.46 1.91 17.09
C HIS A 107 3.40 0.85 15.98
N ALA A 108 4.10 1.06 14.87
CA ALA A 108 4.13 0.15 13.72
C ALA A 108 4.82 -1.20 14.04
N GLU A 109 5.79 -1.20 14.96
CA GLU A 109 6.50 -2.40 15.47
C GLU A 109 5.54 -3.45 16.05
N ALA A 110 4.44 -2.99 16.67
CA ALA A 110 3.40 -3.89 17.17
C ALA A 110 2.68 -4.69 16.07
N TYR A 111 2.82 -4.27 14.80
CA TYR A 111 2.17 -4.89 13.64
C TYR A 111 3.14 -5.70 12.78
N HIS A 112 4.31 -5.14 12.46
CA HIS A 112 5.25 -5.75 11.51
C HIS A 112 6.45 -6.42 12.16
N GLY A 113 6.61 -6.35 13.48
CA GLY A 113 7.76 -6.89 14.22
C GLY A 113 8.63 -5.79 14.82
N HIS A 114 9.40 -6.12 15.85
CA HIS A 114 10.13 -5.16 16.69
C HIS A 114 11.52 -4.79 16.15
N SER A 115 12.05 -5.54 15.19
CA SER A 115 13.37 -5.31 14.60
C SER A 115 13.47 -5.92 13.20
N GLY A 116 14.49 -5.52 12.46
CA GLY A 116 14.81 -6.08 11.15
C GLY A 116 15.29 -5.03 10.16
N VAL A 117 14.82 -5.15 8.92
CA VAL A 117 15.22 -4.29 7.81
C VAL A 117 14.00 -3.56 7.24
N PHE A 118 14.08 -2.24 7.14
CA PHE A 118 13.10 -1.42 6.45
C PHE A 118 13.59 -1.08 5.04
N PHE A 119 12.82 -1.46 4.02
CA PHE A 119 13.16 -1.27 2.62
C PHE A 119 12.16 -0.31 1.97
N SER A 120 12.65 0.84 1.50
CA SER A 120 11.78 1.90 0.98
C SER A 120 12.49 2.80 -0.04
N SER A 121 11.69 3.53 -0.80
CA SER A 121 12.15 4.62 -1.68
C SER A 121 11.85 6.01 -1.11
N ASP A 122 11.20 6.08 0.06
CA ASP A 122 10.87 7.32 0.75
C ASP A 122 11.91 7.65 1.82
N ASP A 123 12.71 8.68 1.57
CA ASP A 123 13.81 9.10 2.45
C ASP A 123 13.32 9.50 3.85
N TYR A 124 12.13 10.09 3.95
CA TYR A 124 11.57 10.48 5.25
C TYR A 124 11.23 9.26 6.11
N SER A 125 10.55 8.26 5.54
CA SER A 125 10.27 6.99 6.22
C SER A 125 11.56 6.26 6.57
N CYS A 126 12.53 6.19 5.66
CA CYS A 126 13.86 5.62 5.96
C CYS A 126 14.49 6.33 7.17
N LYS A 127 14.44 7.66 7.21
CA LYS A 127 15.00 8.41 8.33
C LYS A 127 14.30 8.09 9.66
N LEU A 128 12.97 8.02 9.68
CA LEU A 128 12.22 7.66 10.88
C LEU A 128 12.57 6.25 11.41
N TYR A 129 12.67 5.26 10.53
CA TYR A 129 13.05 3.90 10.91
C TYR A 129 14.51 3.84 11.39
N GLN A 130 15.42 4.55 10.72
CA GLN A 130 16.82 4.61 11.14
C GLN A 130 16.97 5.24 12.53
N ASP A 131 16.25 6.32 12.81
CA ASP A 131 16.26 6.99 14.12
C ASP A 131 15.66 6.11 15.23
N SER A 132 14.86 5.10 14.87
CA SER A 132 14.31 4.08 15.75
C SER A 132 15.19 2.82 15.86
N GLY A 133 16.38 2.81 15.24
CA GLY A 133 17.36 1.73 15.35
C GLY A 133 17.23 0.61 14.32
N TRP A 134 16.36 0.75 13.31
CA TRP A 134 16.24 -0.23 12.23
C TRP A 134 17.37 -0.12 11.20
N ILE A 135 17.70 -1.25 10.58
CA ILE A 135 18.52 -1.25 9.36
C ILE A 135 17.63 -0.73 8.23
N THR A 136 18.11 0.26 7.47
CA THR A 136 17.34 0.84 6.37
C THR A 136 18.05 0.64 5.04
N VAL A 137 17.32 0.21 4.03
CA VAL A 137 17.83 0.03 2.66
C VAL A 137 16.98 0.88 1.72
N SER A 138 17.60 1.89 1.14
CA SER A 138 16.94 2.76 0.16
C SER A 138 17.01 2.14 -1.24
N THR A 139 15.91 2.26 -1.99
CA THR A 139 15.82 1.85 -3.40
C THR A 139 15.37 3.01 -4.29
N PRO A 140 15.85 3.15 -5.53
CA PRO A 140 15.33 4.16 -6.44
C PRO A 140 13.86 3.89 -6.83
N LEU A 141 13.11 4.97 -7.07
CA LEU A 141 11.77 4.87 -7.64
C LEU A 141 11.83 4.36 -9.08
N VAL A 142 10.94 3.43 -9.42
CA VAL A 142 10.78 2.92 -10.79
C VAL A 142 9.71 3.72 -11.53
N ASP A 143 10.07 4.32 -12.67
CA ASP A 143 9.18 5.07 -13.58
C ASP A 143 8.20 6.01 -12.85
N ARG A 144 8.75 6.91 -12.05
CA ARG A 144 7.97 7.86 -11.22
C ARG A 144 6.98 8.68 -12.05
N SER A 145 7.30 9.00 -13.30
CA SER A 145 6.39 9.71 -14.20
C SER A 145 5.05 9.00 -14.42
N ARG A 146 5.04 7.67 -14.34
CA ARG A 146 3.85 6.84 -14.62
C ARG A 146 3.28 6.20 -13.35
N PHE A 147 4.12 5.80 -12.41
CA PHE A 147 3.71 5.01 -11.24
C PHE A 147 3.62 5.84 -9.95
N GLU A 148 2.87 6.93 -10.01
CA GLU A 148 2.50 7.74 -8.85
C GLU A 148 1.04 7.49 -8.49
N GLY A 149 0.77 7.15 -7.22
CA GLY A 149 -0.58 6.80 -6.78
C GLY A 149 -1.63 7.87 -7.10
N TRP A 150 -1.29 9.16 -7.09
CA TRP A 150 -2.24 10.22 -7.47
C TRP A 150 -2.62 10.16 -8.96
N ARG A 151 -1.68 9.86 -9.86
CA ARG A 151 -1.93 9.69 -11.29
C ARG A 151 -2.81 8.48 -11.54
N VAL A 152 -2.47 7.36 -10.90
CA VAL A 152 -3.22 6.10 -11.01
C VAL A 152 -4.67 6.31 -10.54
N ARG A 153 -4.88 7.02 -9.44
CA ARG A 153 -6.24 7.36 -8.96
C ARG A 153 -7.00 8.27 -9.91
N GLU A 154 -6.36 9.27 -10.50
CA GLU A 154 -7.03 10.13 -11.49
C GLU A 154 -7.44 9.35 -12.74
N THR A 155 -6.58 8.48 -13.27
CA THR A 155 -6.95 7.59 -14.39
C THR A 155 -8.11 6.66 -14.00
N ALA A 156 -8.06 6.04 -12.81
CA ALA A 156 -9.15 5.20 -12.31
C ALA A 156 -10.45 5.99 -12.13
N ARG A 157 -10.38 7.26 -11.70
CA ARG A 157 -11.53 8.15 -11.55
C ARG A 157 -12.14 8.49 -12.89
N MET A 158 -11.34 8.77 -13.92
CA MET A 158 -11.83 9.01 -15.29
C MET A 158 -12.59 7.80 -15.85
N LEU A 159 -12.19 6.59 -15.46
CA LEU A 159 -12.82 5.34 -15.89
C LEU A 159 -14.00 4.90 -15.00
N SER A 160 -14.29 5.62 -13.90
CA SER A 160 -15.23 5.17 -12.87
C SER A 160 -16.69 5.03 -13.31
N THR A 161 -17.06 5.64 -14.43
CA THR A 161 -18.42 5.55 -15.03
C THR A 161 -18.42 4.79 -16.36
N ILE A 162 -17.29 4.20 -16.75
CA ILE A 162 -17.15 3.41 -17.97
C ILE A 162 -17.57 1.97 -17.66
N ASN A 163 -18.36 1.36 -18.54
CA ASN A 163 -18.81 -0.03 -18.40
C ASN A 163 -18.06 -0.99 -19.33
N ASP A 164 -17.26 -0.47 -20.27
CA ASP A 164 -16.44 -1.27 -21.17
C ASP A 164 -15.21 -1.81 -20.41
N GLU A 165 -15.28 -3.06 -19.99
CA GLU A 165 -14.20 -3.71 -19.23
C GLU A 165 -12.90 -3.81 -20.03
N GLU A 166 -12.95 -4.00 -21.35
CA GLU A 166 -11.75 -4.08 -22.18
C GLU A 166 -11.04 -2.73 -22.24
N ALA A 167 -11.81 -1.63 -22.33
CA ALA A 167 -11.25 -0.29 -22.23
C ALA A 167 -10.62 -0.03 -20.85
N ILE A 168 -11.25 -0.51 -19.77
CA ILE A 168 -10.70 -0.39 -18.41
C ILE A 168 -9.40 -1.18 -18.29
N ARG A 169 -9.36 -2.44 -18.77
CA ARG A 169 -8.17 -3.29 -18.80
C ARG A 169 -7.02 -2.62 -19.53
N MET A 170 -7.27 -2.16 -20.75
CA MET A 170 -6.26 -1.51 -21.58
C MET A 170 -5.67 -0.26 -20.92
N VAL A 171 -6.50 0.60 -20.31
CA VAL A 171 -6.02 1.87 -19.75
C VAL A 171 -5.39 1.69 -18.37
N LEU A 172 -6.03 0.94 -17.46
CA LEU A 172 -5.47 0.73 -16.12
C LEU A 172 -4.27 -0.22 -16.14
N GLY A 173 -4.27 -1.21 -17.04
CA GLY A 173 -3.20 -2.17 -17.23
C GLY A 173 -1.86 -1.52 -17.58
N GLU A 174 -1.83 -0.27 -18.04
CA GLU A 174 -0.57 0.49 -18.22
C GLU A 174 0.15 0.76 -16.90
N SER A 175 -0.58 0.90 -15.79
CA SER A 175 -0.04 1.34 -14.49
C SER A 175 -0.34 0.43 -13.32
N ILE A 176 -1.29 -0.49 -13.45
CA ILE A 176 -1.75 -1.43 -12.42
C ILE A 176 -1.46 -2.87 -12.90
N PRO A 177 -1.03 -3.80 -12.02
CA PRO A 177 -0.90 -5.22 -12.37
C PRO A 177 -2.24 -5.84 -12.79
N GLU A 178 -2.21 -6.80 -13.70
CA GLU A 178 -3.39 -7.37 -14.35
C GLU A 178 -4.40 -7.93 -13.32
N SER A 179 -3.91 -8.72 -12.36
CA SER A 179 -4.72 -9.35 -11.31
C SER A 179 -5.38 -8.32 -10.36
N VAL A 180 -4.83 -7.11 -10.29
CA VAL A 180 -5.40 -6.00 -9.52
C VAL A 180 -6.42 -5.25 -10.34
N VAL A 181 -6.22 -5.11 -11.65
CA VAL A 181 -7.25 -4.58 -12.56
C VAL A 181 -8.48 -5.48 -12.54
N GLU A 182 -8.30 -6.80 -12.64
CA GLU A 182 -9.40 -7.77 -12.54
C GLU A 182 -10.13 -7.70 -11.21
N TYR A 183 -9.39 -7.53 -10.10
CA TYR A 183 -9.99 -7.30 -8.79
C TYR A 183 -10.85 -6.04 -8.78
N LEU A 184 -10.35 -4.93 -9.34
CA LEU A 184 -11.06 -3.65 -9.36
C LEU A 184 -12.35 -3.72 -10.17
N ILE A 185 -12.34 -4.42 -11.32
CA ILE A 185 -13.51 -4.63 -12.18
C ILE A 185 -14.52 -5.54 -11.49
N SER A 186 -14.08 -6.74 -11.07
CA SER A 186 -14.97 -7.78 -10.51
C SER A 186 -15.69 -7.36 -9.23
N ASN A 187 -15.13 -6.40 -8.49
CA ASN A 187 -15.69 -5.88 -7.24
C ASN A 187 -16.33 -4.50 -7.38
N ASP A 188 -16.56 -4.00 -8.61
CA ASP A 188 -17.13 -2.67 -8.87
C ASP A 188 -16.40 -1.53 -8.12
N SER A 189 -15.11 -1.73 -7.88
CA SER A 189 -14.32 -0.90 -6.96
C SER A 189 -13.95 0.46 -7.53
N LEU A 190 -14.19 0.67 -8.83
CA LEU A 190 -14.00 1.95 -9.51
C LEU A 190 -15.21 2.88 -9.39
N LYS A 191 -16.44 2.34 -9.37
CA LYS A 191 -17.69 3.14 -9.42
C LYS A 191 -17.77 4.17 -8.31
N ARG A 192 -17.28 3.84 -7.11
CA ARG A 192 -17.25 4.76 -5.96
C ARG A 192 -16.50 6.07 -6.25
N LEU A 193 -15.49 6.04 -7.13
CA LEU A 193 -14.65 7.20 -7.44
C LEU A 193 -15.46 8.32 -8.11
N ALA A 194 -16.56 8.00 -8.79
CA ALA A 194 -17.46 8.99 -9.40
C ALA A 194 -18.22 9.81 -8.34
N PHE A 195 -18.43 9.24 -7.14
CA PHE A 195 -19.25 9.81 -6.08
C PHE A 195 -18.44 10.32 -4.89
N LEU A 196 -17.15 9.98 -4.83
CA LEU A 196 -16.23 10.59 -3.88
C LEU A 196 -15.93 12.01 -4.35
N GLY A 197 -16.69 12.98 -3.85
CA GLY A 197 -16.41 14.39 -4.08
C GLY A 197 -15.21 14.89 -3.27
N GLU A 198 -14.51 15.89 -3.78
CA GLU A 198 -14.04 16.96 -2.89
C GLU A 198 -15.30 17.63 -2.38
N GLY A 199 -15.45 17.82 -1.05
CA GLY A 199 -16.66 18.41 -0.48
C GLY A 199 -17.08 19.64 -1.29
N GLY A 200 -18.22 19.54 -2.00
CA GLY A 200 -18.73 20.63 -2.82
C GLY A 200 -18.91 21.88 -1.96
N GLU A 201 -18.64 23.05 -2.52
CA GLU A 201 -18.91 24.32 -1.84
C GLU A 201 -20.34 24.31 -1.28
N PRO A 202 -20.55 24.75 -0.02
CA PRO A 202 -21.90 24.94 0.48
C PRO A 202 -22.54 26.03 -0.38
N VAL A 203 -23.47 25.63 -1.25
CA VAL A 203 -24.37 26.57 -1.89
C VAL A 203 -25.28 27.14 -0.81
N GLY A 204 -24.91 28.33 -0.34
CA GLY A 204 -25.76 29.21 0.47
C GLY A 204 -26.75 29.99 -0.37
#